data_AF-A0ABD0MTQ9-F1
#
_entry.id   AF-A0ABD0MTQ9-F1
#
_cell.length_a   1.000
_cell.length_b   1.000
_cell.length_c   1.000
_cell.angle_alpha   90.00
_cell.angle_beta   90.00
_cell.angle_gamma   90.00
#
_symmetry.space_group_name_H-M   'P 1'
#
loop_
_entity.id
_entity.type
_entity.pdbx_description
1 polymer ?
#
loop_
_entity_poly.entity_id
_entity_poly.type
_entity_poly.pdbx_seq_one_letter_code
_entity_poly.pdbx_strand_id
1 'polypeptide(L)'
;SPQVSLLQKDSSSPVVCHATGFYPSGVTISWMRNGQEHHEDVEVGELLPNEDGTFQKTSTITVTPDEWKKNKYSCVVEHQGKTTEKTLKVDEIITNSSKSD
;
A
#
# COMPACT_ATOMS: atom_id res chain seq x y z
N SER A 1 2.60 5.22 -14.90
CA SER A 1 2.12 5.34 -13.51
C SER A 1 1.80 3.96 -12.98
N PRO A 2 2.17 3.64 -11.74
CA PRO A 2 1.91 2.35 -11.12
C PRO A 2 0.41 2.10 -10.95
N GLN A 3 0.01 0.84 -11.06
CA GLN A 3 -1.25 0.38 -10.48
C GLN A 3 -1.03 0.16 -8.99
N VAL A 4 -1.92 0.71 -8.16
CA VAL A 4 -1.79 0.69 -6.69
C VAL A 4 -3.00 0.01 -6.07
N SER A 5 -2.75 -1.00 -5.26
CA SER A 5 -3.78 -1.75 -4.53
C SER A 5 -3.42 -1.87 -3.06
N LEU A 6 -4.44 -1.89 -2.21
CA LEU A 6 -4.30 -2.22 -0.80
C LEU A 6 -4.78 -3.65 -0.60
N LEU A 7 -3.92 -4.48 -0.03
CA LEU A 7 -4.17 -5.90 0.17
C LEU A 7 -4.11 -6.21 1.66
N GLN A 8 -5.04 -7.01 2.15
CA GLN A 8 -5.04 -7.46 3.54
C GLN A 8 -5.57 -8.89 3.61
N LYS A 9 -4.93 -9.77 4.39
CA LYS A 9 -5.38 -11.16 4.47
C LYS A 9 -6.73 -11.29 5.19
N ASP A 10 -6.86 -10.62 6.34
CA ASP A 10 -8.06 -10.50 7.18
C ASP A 10 -7.99 -9.17 7.96
N SER A 11 -9.07 -8.78 8.65
CA SER A 11 -9.17 -7.48 9.33
C SER A 11 -8.12 -7.22 10.43
N SER A 12 -7.42 -8.26 10.90
CA SER A 12 -6.37 -8.16 11.92
C SER A 12 -4.95 -8.25 11.35
N SER A 13 -4.81 -8.60 10.07
CA SER A 13 -3.52 -8.70 9.40
C SER A 13 -2.97 -7.33 9.00
N PRO A 14 -1.64 -7.19 8.84
CA PRO A 14 -1.04 -5.99 8.26
C PRO A 14 -1.60 -5.68 6.87
N VAL A 15 -1.62 -4.39 6.52
CA VAL A 15 -2.07 -3.93 5.20
C VAL A 15 -0.86 -3.75 4.30
N VAL A 16 -0.90 -4.35 3.12
CA VAL A 16 0.13 -4.22 2.09
C VAL A 16 -0.33 -3.22 1.04
N CYS A 17 0.46 -2.18 0.83
CA CYS A 17 0.36 -1.34 -0.35
C CYS A 17 1.23 -1.94 -1.46
N HIS A 18 0.60 -2.41 -2.53
CA HIS A 18 1.28 -3.00 -3.69
C HIS A 18 1.22 -2.03 -4.86
N ALA A 19 2.40 -1.64 -5.35
CA ALA A 19 2.57 -0.92 -6.59
C ALA A 19 3.14 -1.87 -7.65
N THR A 20 2.55 -1.92 -8.83
CA THR A 20 3.01 -2.77 -9.94
C THR A 20 2.77 -2.12 -11.31
N GLY A 21 3.34 -2.69 -12.37
CA GLY A 21 3.15 -2.25 -13.76
C GLY A 21 3.82 -0.91 -14.08
N PHE A 22 4.84 -0.52 -13.33
CA PHE A 22 5.53 0.76 -13.52
C PHE A 22 6.91 0.59 -14.15
N TYR A 23 7.29 1.58 -14.97
CA TYR A 23 8.62 1.69 -15.57
C TYR A 23 8.94 3.18 -15.78
N PRO A 24 10.17 3.65 -15.51
CA PRO A 24 11.35 2.93 -15.02
C PRO A 24 11.21 2.54 -13.54
N SER A 25 12.21 1.85 -13.00
CA SER A 25 12.21 1.23 -11.67
C SER A 25 12.12 2.17 -10.48
N GLY A 26 12.44 3.46 -10.65
CA GLY A 26 12.45 4.44 -9.56
C GLY A 26 11.04 4.72 -9.02
N VAL A 27 10.73 4.22 -7.83
CA VAL A 27 9.46 4.41 -7.13
C VAL A 27 9.68 4.62 -5.64
N THR A 28 8.87 5.49 -5.04
CA THR A 28 8.80 5.70 -3.59
C THR A 28 7.41 5.30 -3.10
N ILE A 29 7.34 4.52 -2.03
CA ILE A 29 6.09 4.17 -1.35
C ILE A 29 6.22 4.65 0.09
N SER A 30 5.36 5.57 0.50
CA SER A 30 5.30 6.10 1.87
C SER A 30 3.91 5.92 2.47
N TRP A 31 3.85 5.93 3.79
CA TRP A 31 2.62 5.87 4.55
C TRP A 31 2.35 7.22 5.18
N MET A 32 1.09 7.65 5.16
CA MET A 32 0.64 8.87 5.80
C MET A 32 -0.31 8.51 6.94
N ARG A 33 -0.14 9.16 8.09
CA ARG A 33 -1.07 9.16 9.21
C ARG A 33 -1.62 10.58 9.39
N ASN A 34 -2.92 10.76 9.14
CA ASN A 34 -3.60 12.06 9.20
C ASN A 34 -2.92 13.15 8.33
N GLY A 35 -2.37 12.75 7.18
CA GLY A 35 -1.69 13.66 6.25
C GLY A 35 -0.24 13.99 6.59
N GLN A 36 0.34 13.36 7.63
CA GLN A 36 1.77 13.44 7.94
C GLN A 36 2.45 12.12 7.62
N GLU A 37 3.70 12.18 7.16
CA GLU A 37 4.48 10.98 6.85
C GLU A 37 4.70 10.12 8.11
N HIS A 38 4.59 8.81 7.94
CA HIS A 38 4.63 7.83 9.01
C HIS A 38 5.56 6.68 8.64
N HIS A 39 6.41 6.29 9.60
CA HIS A 39 7.47 5.30 9.41
C HIS A 39 7.46 4.16 10.44
N GLU A 40 6.67 4.28 11.51
CA GLU A 40 6.59 3.24 12.54
C GLU A 40 5.80 2.05 12.01
N ASP A 41 6.24 0.83 12.35
CA ASP A 41 5.61 -0.43 11.92
C ASP A 41 5.43 -0.57 10.39
N VAL A 42 6.27 0.14 9.63
CA VAL A 42 6.34 0.10 8.17
C VAL A 42 7.52 -0.77 7.72
N GLU A 43 7.23 -1.74 6.87
CA GLU A 43 8.22 -2.59 6.22
C GLU A 43 8.15 -2.39 4.70
N VAL A 44 9.24 -1.87 4.12
CA VAL A 44 9.34 -1.67 2.67
C VAL A 44 9.95 -2.90 2.01
N GLY A 45 9.22 -3.50 1.08
CA GLY A 45 9.67 -4.64 0.31
C GLY A 45 10.72 -4.29 -0.74
N GLU A 46 11.38 -5.32 -1.25
CA GLU A 46 12.33 -5.19 -2.36
C GLU A 46 11.63 -4.77 -3.65
N LEU A 47 12.40 -4.14 -4.54
CA LEU A 47 11.98 -3.89 -5.91
C LEU A 47 12.15 -5.19 -6.71
N LEU A 48 11.07 -5.68 -7.31
CA LEU A 48 11.08 -6.91 -8.09
C LEU A 48 10.73 -6.62 -9.56
N PRO A 49 11.37 -7.30 -10.53
CA PRO A 49 10.98 -7.22 -11.93
C PRO A 49 9.73 -8.06 -12.20
N ASN A 50 8.92 -7.63 -13.17
CA ASN A 50 7.81 -8.39 -13.75
C ASN A 50 8.25 -9.03 -15.08
N GLU A 51 7.54 -10.07 -15.51
CA GLU A 51 7.82 -10.78 -16.77
C GLU A 51 7.62 -9.91 -18.01
N ASP A 52 6.76 -8.89 -17.92
CA ASP A 52 6.46 -7.93 -19.00
C ASP A 52 7.50 -6.80 -19.12
N GLY A 53 8.57 -6.83 -18.32
CA GLY A 53 9.62 -5.81 -18.29
C GLY A 53 9.31 -4.59 -17.42
N THR A 54 8.17 -4.56 -16.73
CA THR A 54 7.86 -3.55 -15.69
C THR A 54 8.41 -3.98 -14.32
N PHE A 55 8.17 -3.16 -13.30
CA PHE A 55 8.58 -3.43 -11.92
C PHE A 55 7.38 -3.44 -10.97
N GLN A 56 7.61 -4.05 -9.81
CA GLN A 56 6.71 -4.02 -8.66
C GLN A 56 7.47 -3.77 -7.36
N LYS A 57 6.77 -3.20 -6.38
CA LYS A 57 7.29 -2.98 -5.03
C LYS A 57 6.14 -2.95 -4.04
N THR A 58 6.39 -3.40 -2.82
CA THR A 58 5.41 -3.38 -1.73
C THR A 58 5.89 -2.53 -0.57
N SER A 59 4.94 -2.05 0.23
CA SER A 59 5.18 -1.52 1.56
C SER A 59 4.06 -1.99 2.47
N THR A 60 4.40 -2.57 3.61
CA THR A 60 3.47 -3.14 4.57
C THR A 60 3.40 -2.25 5.80
N ILE A 61 2.21 -2.01 6.34
CA ILE A 61 2.02 -1.32 7.62
C ILE A 61 1.23 -2.23 8.57
N THR A 62 1.67 -2.31 9.81
CA THR A 62 0.89 -2.94 10.89
C THR A 62 0.20 -1.85 11.69
N VAL A 63 -1.13 -1.86 11.70
CA VAL A 63 -1.93 -0.88 12.44
C VAL A 63 -2.90 -1.62 13.34
N THR A 64 -2.93 -1.26 14.63
CA THR A 64 -3.90 -1.87 15.55
C THR A 64 -5.34 -1.43 15.20
N PRO A 65 -6.37 -2.25 15.47
CA PRO A 65 -7.76 -1.88 15.21
C PRO A 65 -8.17 -0.55 15.86
N ASP A 66 -7.63 -0.23 17.04
CA ASP A 66 -7.91 1.02 17.74
C ASP A 66 -7.23 2.23 17.11
N GLU A 67 -6.02 2.08 16.56
CA GLU A 67 -5.33 3.15 15.84
C GLU A 67 -6.01 3.45 14.52
N TRP A 68 -6.43 2.44 13.77
CA TRP A 68 -7.13 2.65 12.51
C TRP A 68 -8.47 3.39 12.72
N LYS A 69 -9.21 3.05 13.79
CA LYS A 69 -10.44 3.79 14.12
C LYS A 69 -10.21 5.27 14.43
N LYS A 70 -9.04 5.63 14.97
CA LYS A 70 -8.72 6.98 15.44
C LYS A 70 -7.97 7.82 14.40
N ASN A 71 -7.34 7.19 13.41
CA ASN A 71 -6.47 7.86 12.47
C ASN A 71 -6.81 7.47 11.04
N LYS A 72 -6.63 8.41 10.12
CA LYS A 72 -6.71 8.15 8.69
C LYS A 72 -5.33 7.77 8.18
N TYR A 73 -5.18 6.52 7.76
CA TYR A 73 -3.98 6.05 7.08
C TYR A 73 -4.15 6.08 5.57
N SER A 74 -3.09 6.42 4.84
CA SER A 74 -3.03 6.27 3.38
C SER A 74 -1.65 5.83 2.93
N CYS A 75 -1.62 5.03 1.86
CA CYS A 75 -0.40 4.74 1.11
C CYS A 75 -0.26 5.77 -0.02
N VAL A 76 0.93 6.34 -0.16
CA VAL A 76 1.29 7.29 -1.20
C VAL A 76 2.40 6.69 -2.05
N VAL A 77 2.15 6.57 -3.34
CA VAL A 77 3.12 6.06 -4.32
C VAL A 77 3.53 7.19 -5.25
N GLU A 78 4.82 7.52 -5.25
CA GLU A 78 5.39 8.48 -6.17
C GLU A 78 6.22 7.77 -7.25
N HIS A 79 5.90 8.06 -8.51
CA HIS A 79 6.59 7.53 -9.68
C HIS A 79 6.71 8.61 -10.74
N GLN A 80 7.93 8.93 -11.16
CA GLN A 80 8.21 10.00 -12.14
C GLN A 80 7.54 11.35 -11.81
N GLY A 81 7.55 11.75 -10.54
CA GLY A 81 6.93 13.01 -10.09
C GLY A 81 5.41 13.03 -10.13
N LYS A 82 4.76 11.87 -10.34
CA LYS A 82 3.31 11.71 -10.21
C LYS A 82 2.99 10.91 -8.96
N THR A 83 2.01 11.38 -8.21
CA THR A 83 1.59 10.78 -6.95
C THR A 83 0.25 10.06 -7.12
N THR A 84 0.16 8.86 -6.56
CA THR A 84 -1.08 8.09 -6.43
C THR A 84 -1.31 7.78 -4.95
N GLU A 85 -2.46 8.16 -4.41
CA GLU A 85 -2.79 7.93 -3.00
C GLU A 85 -3.93 6.91 -2.87
N LYS A 86 -3.79 5.96 -1.94
CA LYS A 86 -4.83 5.01 -1.55
C LYS A 86 -5.07 5.10 -0.05
N THR A 87 -6.26 5.55 0.35
CA THR A 87 -6.66 5.62 1.76
C THR A 87 -7.09 4.25 2.26
N LEU A 88 -6.71 3.90 3.48
CA LEU A 88 -7.09 2.64 4.12
C LEU A 88 -8.54 2.76 4.59
N LYS A 89 -9.44 2.27 3.75
CA LYS A 89 -10.85 2.11 4.05
C LYS A 89 -11.25 0.67 3.75
N VAL A 90 -12.21 0.15 4.50
CA VAL A 90 -12.65 -1.26 4.39
C VAL A 90 -13.11 -1.61 2.96
N ASP A 91 -13.73 -0.66 2.27
CA ASP A 91 -14.21 -0.80 0.88
C ASP A 91 -13.10 -0.71 -0.19
N GLU A 92 -11.96 -0.11 0.14
CA GLU A 92 -10.80 0.03 -0.78
C GLU A 92 -9.79 -1.12 -0.65
N ILE A 93 -9.88 -1.91 0.42
CA ILE A 93 -8.92 -2.97 0.73
C ILE A 93 -9.41 -4.30 0.17
N ILE A 94 -8.56 -4.91 -0.66
CA ILE A 94 -8.82 -6.22 -1.24
C ILE A 94 -8.44 -7.28 -0.20
N THR A 95 -9.44 -8.05 0.23
CA THR A 95 -9.25 -9.17 1.16
C THR A 95 -9.52 -10.52 0.51
N ASN A 96 -8.76 -11.54 0.88
CA ASN A 96 -9.03 -12.91 0.43
C ASN A 96 -10.39 -13.43 0.93
N SER A 97 -10.90 -12.86 2.03
CA SER A 97 -12.18 -13.22 2.66
C SER A 97 -13.41 -12.65 1.96
N SER A 98 -13.25 -11.80 0.94
CA SER A 98 -14.36 -11.29 0.11
C SER A 98 -14.92 -12.31 -0.90
N LYS A 99 -14.58 -13.61 -0.73
CA LYS A 99 -15.28 -14.76 -1.30
C LYS A 99 -15.82 -15.68 -0.18
N SER A 100 -16.68 -15.17 0.68
CA SER A 100 -17.60 -15.99 1.48
C SER A 100 -18.72 -15.11 2.04
N ASP A 101 -19.79 -15.04 1.25
CA ASP A 101 -21.23 -14.95 1.58
C ASP A 101 -22.00 -13.96 0.69
#